data_AF-A0A852HFE8-F1
#
_entry.id   AF-A0A852HFE8-F1
#
_cell.length_a   1.000
_cell.length_b   1.000
_cell.length_c   1.000
_cell.angle_alpha   90.00
_cell.angle_beta   90.00
_cell.angle_gamma   90.00
#
_symmetry.space_group_name_H-M   'P 1'
#
loop_
_entity.id
_entity.type
_entity.pdbx_description
1 polymer ?
#
loop_
_entity_poly.entity_id
_entity_poly.type
_entity_poly.pdbx_seq_one_letter_code
_entity_poly.pdbx_strand_id
1 'polypeptide(L)' 'QQQQQERRADAAPMPVVFPGAGCRWPLGDTGSWALSDEESGCILVCGAAASGAAGPERKVSKLPGECG' A
#
# COMPACT_ATOMS: atom_id res chain seq x y z
N GLN A 1 -15.07 -32.30 -2.55
CA GLN A 1 -13.82 -31.50 -2.43
C GLN A 1 -13.72 -30.44 -3.51
N GLN A 2 -14.06 -30.73 -4.78
CA GLN A 2 -14.04 -29.76 -5.90
C GLN A 2 -14.93 -28.52 -5.68
N GLN A 3 -16.18 -28.69 -5.21
CA GLN A 3 -17.10 -27.56 -4.96
C GLN A 3 -16.63 -26.56 -3.88
N GLN A 4 -15.75 -26.97 -2.96
CA GLN A 4 -15.18 -26.09 -1.94
C GLN A 4 -14.05 -25.22 -2.51
N GLN A 5 -13.37 -25.72 -3.54
CA GLN A 5 -12.28 -25.05 -4.25
C GLN A 5 -12.84 -24.00 -5.24
N GLU A 6 -13.93 -24.33 -5.95
CA GLU A 6 -14.65 -23.39 -6.82
C GLU A 6 -15.28 -22.23 -6.02
N ARG A 7 -15.91 -22.49 -4.87
CA ARG A 7 -16.41 -21.40 -4.00
C ARG A 7 -15.30 -20.51 -3.43
N ARG A 8 -14.08 -21.01 -3.31
CA ARG A 8 -12.91 -20.20 -2.91
C ARG A 8 -12.36 -19.37 -4.08
N ALA A 9 -12.52 -19.85 -5.30
CA ALA A 9 -12.11 -19.16 -6.52
C ALA A 9 -13.10 -18.05 -6.92
N ASP A 10 -14.37 -18.18 -6.54
CA ASP A 10 -15.42 -17.17 -6.76
C ASP A 10 -15.40 -16.04 -5.72
N ALA A 11 -14.69 -16.23 -4.59
CA ALA A 11 -14.46 -15.17 -3.63
C ALA A 11 -13.45 -14.17 -4.23
N ALA A 12 -13.83 -12.89 -4.28
CA ALA A 12 -12.90 -11.82 -4.62
C ALA A 12 -11.61 -11.97 -3.79
N PRO A 13 -10.42 -11.84 -4.41
CA PRO A 13 -9.16 -12.04 -3.70
C PRO A 13 -9.11 -11.10 -2.51
N MET A 14 -8.84 -11.68 -1.32
CA MET A 14 -8.73 -10.91 -0.09
C MET A 14 -7.61 -9.87 -0.23
N PRO A 15 -7.84 -8.59 0.10
CA PRO A 15 -6.82 -7.56 -0.02
C PRO A 15 -5.65 -7.88 0.89
N VAL A 16 -4.44 -7.67 0.37
CA VAL A 16 -3.20 -7.86 1.14
C VAL A 16 -2.88 -6.56 1.86
N VAL A 17 -2.54 -6.66 3.15
CA VAL A 17 -2.18 -5.50 3.98
C VAL A 17 -0.70 -5.17 3.86
N PHE A 18 -0.37 -3.88 3.88
CA PHE A 18 1.00 -3.37 3.95
C PHE A 18 1.38 -3.09 5.41
N PRO A 19 2.22 -3.93 6.06
CA PRO A 19 2.64 -3.70 7.42
C PRO A 19 3.78 -2.68 7.52
N GLY A 20 3.84 -1.93 8.62
CA GLY A 20 4.98 -1.08 8.92
C GLY A 20 6.27 -1.88 9.17
N ALA A 21 7.41 -1.36 8.70
CA ALA A 21 8.71 -1.96 9.02
C ALA A 21 9.00 -1.76 10.52
N GLY A 22 9.09 -2.86 11.27
CA GLY A 22 9.38 -2.83 12.72
C GLY A 22 8.17 -2.59 13.63
N CYS A 23 6.98 -2.32 13.08
CA CYS A 23 5.73 -2.25 13.84
C CYS A 23 4.64 -3.06 13.12
N ARG A 24 3.84 -3.84 13.86
CA ARG A 24 2.75 -4.64 13.26
C ARG A 24 1.53 -3.80 12.84
N TRP A 25 1.72 -2.50 12.67
CA TRP A 25 0.64 -1.55 12.41
C TRP A 25 0.37 -1.48 10.90
N PRO A 26 -0.89 -1.58 10.47
CA PRO A 26 -1.22 -1.52 9.04
C PRO A 26 -1.05 -0.09 8.53
N LEU A 27 -0.39 0.05 7.39
CA LEU A 27 -0.20 1.34 6.70
C LEU A 27 -1.20 1.52 5.55
N GLY A 28 -1.70 0.42 4.99
CA GLY A 28 -2.70 0.38 3.93
C GLY A 28 -2.93 -1.05 3.45
N ASP A 29 -3.63 -1.20 2.33
CA ASP A 29 -3.88 -2.49 1.68
C ASP A 29 -3.94 -2.35 0.15
N THR A 30 -3.93 -3.48 -0.56
CA THR A 30 -3.96 -3.51 -2.03
C THR A 30 -5.24 -2.94 -2.64
N GLY A 31 -6.34 -2.83 -1.90
CA GLY A 31 -7.56 -2.16 -2.34
C GLY A 31 -7.42 -0.64 -2.41
N SER A 32 -6.44 -0.06 -1.71
CA SER A 32 -6.13 1.37 -1.75
C SER A 32 -4.94 1.70 -2.67
N TRP A 33 -4.36 0.73 -3.37
CA TRP A 33 -3.20 0.93 -4.24
C TRP A 33 -3.55 1.76 -5.48
N ALA A 34 -2.82 2.86 -5.72
CA ALA A 34 -2.97 3.74 -6.87
C ALA A 34 -1.89 3.56 -7.95
N LEU A 35 -0.60 3.52 -7.57
CA LEU A 35 0.52 3.47 -8.52
C LEU A 35 1.71 2.70 -7.92
N SER A 36 2.51 2.05 -8.77
CA SER A 36 3.84 1.54 -8.42
C SER A 36 4.89 2.37 -9.14
N ASP A 37 5.85 2.91 -8.41
CA ASP A 37 7.03 3.55 -8.95
C ASP A 37 8.25 2.65 -8.73
N GLU A 38 8.61 1.90 -9.77
CA GLU A 38 9.66 0.88 -9.67
C GLU A 38 11.06 1.50 -9.59
N GLU A 39 11.25 2.72 -10.11
CA GLU A 39 12.53 3.43 -10.09
C GLU A 39 12.92 3.85 -8.66
N SER A 40 11.98 4.40 -7.88
CA SER A 40 12.19 4.70 -6.46
C SER A 40 11.91 3.52 -5.53
N GLY A 41 11.36 2.42 -6.05
CA GLY A 41 10.91 1.28 -5.25
C GLY A 41 9.75 1.61 -4.31
N CYS A 42 8.91 2.58 -4.68
CA CYS A 42 7.82 3.10 -3.86
C CYS A 42 6.45 2.75 -4.48
N ILE A 43 5.40 2.75 -3.64
CA ILE A 43 4.01 2.67 -4.09
C ILE A 43 3.21 3.86 -3.57
N LEU A 44 2.25 4.31 -4.38
CA LEU A 44 1.27 5.32 -3.99
C LEU A 44 -0.03 4.64 -3.56
N VAL A 45 -0.58 5.07 -2.43
CA VAL A 45 -1.81 4.52 -1.85
C VAL A 45 -2.82 5.66 -1.63
N CYS A 46 -4.05 5.49 -2.09
CA CYS A 46 -5.15 6.44 -1.92
C CYS A 46 -5.73 6.32 -0.50
N GLY A 47 -5.14 7.06 0.43
CA GLY A 47 -5.54 7.07 1.83
C GLY A 47 -4.61 6.22 2.68
N ALA A 48 -3.94 6.85 3.64
CA ALA A 48 -3.17 6.16 4.65
C ALA A 48 -4.08 5.75 5.81
N ALA A 49 -3.81 4.60 6.42
CA ALA A 49 -4.44 4.26 7.68
C ALA A 49 -4.05 5.32 8.75
N ALA A 50 -4.99 5.68 9.63
CA ALA A 50 -4.82 6.73 10.67
C ALA A 50 -3.69 6.45 11.68
N SER A 51 -3.09 5.28 11.56
CA SER A 51 -1.95 4.71 12.26
C SER A 51 -0.61 5.41 11.99
N GLY A 52 -0.47 6.10 10.86
CA GLY A 52 0.74 6.83 10.48
C GLY A 52 0.54 8.35 10.56
N ALA A 53 1.46 9.05 11.21
CA ALA A 53 1.52 10.51 11.16
C ALA A 53 2.59 10.95 10.16
N ALA A 54 2.24 11.87 9.27
CA ALA A 54 3.25 12.58 8.49
C ALA A 54 4.11 13.43 9.44
N GLY A 55 5.42 13.43 9.21
CA GLY A 55 6.30 14.35 9.92
C GLY A 55 5.87 15.81 9.68
N PRO A 56 6.06 16.73 10.64
CA PRO A 56 5.64 18.12 10.50
C PRO A 56 6.50 18.90 9.48
N GLU A 57 7.68 18.37 9.15
CA GLU A 57 8.61 19.01 8.21
C GLU A 57 8.19 18.72 6.75
N ARG A 58 7.94 19.78 5.98
CA ARG A 58 7.76 19.67 4.53
C ARG A 58 9.14 19.63 3.87
N LYS A 59 9.44 18.52 3.21
CA LYS A 59 10.70 18.27 2.51
C LYS A 59 10.46 18.25 1.01
N VAL A 60 11.44 18.71 0.25
CA VAL A 60 11.44 18.68 -1.22
C VAL A 60 12.30 17.50 -1.68
N SER A 61 11.84 16.77 -2.71
CA SER A 61 12.61 15.68 -3.28
C SER A 61 13.97 16.15 -3.81
N LYS A 62 14.94 15.24 -3.76
CA LYS A 62 16.27 15.43 -4.36
C LYS A 62 16.41 14.67 -5.68
N LEU A 63 15.41 13.90 -6.10
CA LEU A 63 15.45 13.15 -7.35
C LEU A 63 15.13 14.07 -8.54
N PRO A 64 15.80 13.86 -9.68
CA PRO A 64 15.54 14.63 -10.89
C PRO A 64 14.16 14.29 -11.46
N GLY A 65 13.37 15.31 -11.81
CA GLY A 65 12.06 15.13 -12.44
C GLY A 65 10.87 15.09 -11.48
N GLU A 66 11.09 15.08 -10.16
CA GLU A 66 10.04 15.23 -9.16
C GLU A 66 9.82 16.72 -8.80
N CYS A 67 8.58 17.20 -8.92
CA CYS A 67 8.22 18.57 -8.53
C CYS A 67 7.88 18.65 -7.03
N GLY A 68 8.54 19.52 -6.27
CA GLY A 68 8.30 19.78 -4.84
C GLY A 68 7.17 20.77 -4.51
#